data_AF-A0A151RY59-F1
#
_entry.id   AF-A0A151RY59-F1
#
_cell.length_a   1.000
_cell.length_b   1.000
_cell.length_c   1.000
_cell.angle_alpha   90.00
_cell.angle_beta   90.00
_cell.angle_gamma   90.00
#
_symmetry.space_group_name_H-M   'P 1'
#
loop_
_entity.id
_entity.type
_entity.pdbx_description
1 polymer ?
#
loop_
_entity_poly.entity_id
_entity_poly.type
_entity_poly.pdbx_seq_one_letter_code
_entity_poly.pdbx_strand_id
1 'polypeptide(L)'
;MRCGDDVESVDHVFRSCAISWAIWYLLLLGSKHRDFFGMDIKHWMLSNLNDKALVVGREWCLIFAVTLDILWQYRNRVTFQGSSSHPHELVSRILAQVNILQDSIPLFRCQTIATTNKRINR
;
A
#
# COMPACT_ATOMS: atom_id res chain seq x y z
N MET A 1 -2.82 19.41 -11.46
CA MET A 1 -4.26 19.68 -11.27
C MET A 1 -4.64 19.03 -9.95
N ARG A 2 -5.15 19.79 -8.97
CA ARG A 2 -5.96 19.18 -7.89
C ARG A 2 -7.01 18.33 -8.61
N CYS A 3 -7.33 17.15 -8.12
CA CYS A 3 -8.34 16.27 -8.71
C CYS A 3 -9.73 16.94 -8.88
N GLY A 4 -9.90 18.18 -8.45
CA GLY A 4 -11.04 19.03 -8.78
C GLY A 4 -12.25 18.78 -7.89
N ASP A 5 -12.21 17.74 -7.06
CA ASP A 5 -13.24 17.46 -6.07
C ASP A 5 -13.06 18.33 -4.82
N ASP A 6 -14.16 18.96 -4.39
CA ASP A 6 -14.22 19.87 -3.25
C ASP A 6 -14.05 19.16 -1.89
N VAL A 7 -14.19 17.83 -1.84
CA VAL A 7 -14.11 17.04 -0.60
C VAL A 7 -13.14 15.87 -0.75
N GLU A 8 -11.99 15.98 -0.08
CA GLU A 8 -11.07 14.84 0.08
C GLU A 8 -11.62 13.85 1.11
N SER A 9 -12.26 12.80 0.63
CA SER A 9 -12.62 11.63 1.45
C SER A 9 -11.54 10.56 1.42
N VAL A 10 -11.55 9.64 2.39
CA VAL A 10 -10.69 8.44 2.41
C VAL A 10 -10.82 7.66 1.10
N ASP A 11 -12.07 7.50 0.61
CA ASP A 11 -12.33 6.83 -0.65
C ASP A 11 -11.69 7.57 -1.85
N HIS A 12 -11.89 8.88 -1.91
CA HIS A 12 -11.31 9.70 -2.97
C HIS A 12 -9.79 9.61 -2.98
N VAL A 13 -9.15 9.87 -1.84
CA VAL A 13 -7.68 9.89 -1.71
C VAL A 13 -7.09 8.54 -2.06
N PHE A 14 -7.65 7.45 -1.52
CA PHE A 14 -7.01 6.15 -1.60
C PHE A 14 -7.52 5.24 -2.71
N ARG A 15 -8.67 5.50 -3.34
CA ARG A 15 -9.28 4.53 -4.26
C ARG A 15 -9.86 5.13 -5.53
N SER A 16 -10.70 6.15 -5.43
CA SER A 16 -11.55 6.59 -6.55
C SER A 16 -11.00 7.75 -7.36
N CYS A 17 -10.03 8.52 -6.85
CA CYS A 17 -9.41 9.55 -7.68
C CYS A 17 -8.58 8.95 -8.83
N ALA A 18 -8.45 9.70 -9.93
CA ALA A 18 -7.82 9.20 -11.16
C ALA A 18 -6.43 8.58 -10.97
N ILE A 19 -5.57 9.20 -10.15
CA ILE A 19 -4.22 8.69 -9.89
C ILE A 19 -4.24 7.39 -9.07
N SER A 20 -5.06 7.32 -8.02
CA SER A 20 -5.19 6.13 -7.18
C SER A 20 -5.81 4.98 -7.95
N TRP A 21 -6.85 5.27 -8.74
CA TRP A 21 -7.49 4.31 -9.62
C TRP A 21 -6.51 3.71 -10.63
N ALA A 22 -5.70 4.55 -11.29
CA ALA A 22 -4.66 4.10 -12.23
C ALA A 22 -3.61 3.21 -11.56
N ILE A 23 -3.15 3.58 -10.35
CA ILE A 23 -2.18 2.78 -9.60
C ILE A 23 -2.75 1.40 -9.25
N TRP A 24 -3.99 1.33 -8.74
CA TRP A 24 -4.63 0.06 -8.43
C TRP A 24 -4.81 -0.81 -9.68
N TYR A 25 -5.20 -0.24 -10.82
CA TYR A 25 -5.29 -0.96 -12.09
C TYR A 25 -3.96 -1.56 -12.55
N LEU A 26 -2.84 -0.91 -12.23
CA LEU A 26 -1.50 -1.40 -12.56
C LEU A 26 -1.01 -2.47 -11.58
N LEU A 27 -1.49 -2.47 -10.34
CA LEU A 27 -1.10 -3.43 -9.29
C LEU A 27 -1.98 -4.69 -9.27
N LEU A 28 -3.24 -4.57 -9.68
CA LEU A 28 -4.21 -5.65 -9.63
C LEU A 28 -4.19 -6.51 -10.90
N LEU A 29 -4.57 -7.77 -10.73
CA LEU A 29 -4.99 -8.60 -11.85
C LEU A 29 -6.37 -8.14 -12.32
N GLY A 30 -6.58 -8.08 -13.65
CA GLY A 30 -7.84 -7.60 -14.23
C GLY A 30 -9.10 -8.30 -13.70
N SER A 31 -9.01 -9.58 -13.34
CA SER A 31 -10.11 -10.35 -12.74
C SER A 31 -10.57 -9.86 -11.38
N LYS A 32 -9.74 -9.06 -10.67
CA LYS A 32 -10.02 -8.53 -9.34
C LYS A 32 -10.59 -7.12 -9.34
N HIS A 33 -10.55 -6.42 -10.47
CA HIS A 33 -10.93 -4.99 -10.53
C HIS A 33 -12.38 -4.76 -10.09
N ARG A 34 -13.33 -5.55 -10.61
CA ARG A 34 -14.75 -5.37 -10.29
C ARG A 34 -15.02 -5.46 -8.80
N ASP A 35 -14.49 -6.50 -8.16
CA ASP A 35 -14.69 -6.72 -6.72
C ASP A 35 -13.98 -5.63 -5.92
N PHE A 36 -12.74 -5.29 -6.29
CA PHE A 36 -11.95 -4.29 -5.59
C PHE A 36 -12.59 -2.90 -5.58
N PHE A 37 -13.11 -2.43 -6.71
CA PHE A 37 -13.73 -1.10 -6.82
C PHE A 37 -15.21 -1.07 -6.39
N GLY A 38 -15.87 -2.23 -6.31
CA GLY A 38 -17.28 -2.34 -5.93
C GLY A 38 -17.54 -2.41 -4.42
N MET A 39 -16.52 -2.65 -3.59
CA MET A 39 -16.67 -2.78 -2.13
C MET A 39 -16.99 -1.44 -1.45
N ASP A 40 -17.71 -1.47 -0.33
CA ASP A 40 -17.77 -0.30 0.56
C ASP A 40 -16.38 0.00 1.16
N ILE A 41 -16.13 1.25 1.53
CA ILE A 41 -14.79 1.69 1.92
C ILE A 41 -14.24 0.98 3.17
N LYS A 42 -15.11 0.63 4.14
CA LYS A 42 -14.68 -0.04 5.39
C LYS A 42 -14.31 -1.49 5.11
N HIS A 43 -15.18 -2.20 4.40
CA HIS A 43 -14.91 -3.58 4.01
C HIS A 43 -13.70 -3.66 3.08
N TRP A 44 -13.57 -2.73 2.13
CA TRP A 44 -12.40 -2.63 1.24
C TRP A 44 -11.10 -2.48 2.03
N MET A 45 -11.05 -1.59 3.02
CA MET A 45 -9.83 -1.39 3.79
C MET A 45 -9.50 -2.64 4.64
N LEU A 46 -10.50 -3.21 5.32
CA LEU A 46 -10.30 -4.39 6.17
C LEU A 46 -9.97 -5.65 5.38
N SER A 47 -10.62 -5.90 4.24
CA SER A 47 -10.38 -7.10 3.44
C SER A 47 -8.96 -7.10 2.88
N ASN A 48 -8.53 -5.98 2.30
CA ASN A 48 -7.22 -5.88 1.68
C ASN A 48 -6.07 -5.85 2.72
N LEU A 49 -6.26 -5.24 3.89
CA LEU A 49 -5.24 -5.27 4.96
C LEU A 49 -5.09 -6.65 5.62
N ASN A 50 -6.10 -7.52 5.53
CA ASN A 50 -6.06 -8.87 6.09
C ASN A 50 -5.73 -9.96 5.06
N ASP A 51 -5.71 -9.64 3.77
CA ASP A 51 -5.45 -10.61 2.72
C ASP A 51 -3.94 -10.86 2.57
N LYS A 52 -3.52 -12.06 3.00
CA LYS A 52 -2.13 -12.55 2.95
C LYS A 52 -1.80 -13.33 1.68
N ALA A 53 -2.67 -13.29 0.67
CA ALA A 53 -2.38 -13.93 -0.62
C ALA A 53 -1.08 -13.38 -1.20
N LEU A 54 -0.30 -14.26 -1.82
CA LEU A 54 0.95 -13.86 -2.46
C LEU A 54 0.69 -13.43 -3.90
N VAL A 55 1.14 -12.22 -4.24
CA VAL A 55 1.17 -11.68 -5.60
C VAL A 55 2.63 -11.53 -6.00
N VAL A 56 3.08 -12.36 -6.93
CA VAL A 56 4.49 -12.40 -7.40
C VAL A 56 5.48 -12.47 -6.22
N GLY A 57 5.18 -13.37 -5.28
CA GLY A 57 6.03 -13.62 -4.10
C GLY A 57 5.91 -12.58 -2.97
N ARG A 58 4.93 -11.67 -3.02
CA ARG A 58 4.73 -10.61 -2.01
C ARG A 58 3.35 -10.70 -1.38
N GLU A 59 3.26 -10.52 -0.07
CA GLU A 59 1.95 -10.48 0.60
C GLU A 59 1.13 -9.29 0.11
N TRP A 60 -0.12 -9.55 -0.29
CA TRP A 60 -1.02 -8.53 -0.81
C TRP A 60 -1.29 -7.42 0.21
N CYS A 61 -1.51 -7.77 1.47
CA CYS A 61 -1.68 -6.80 2.55
C CYS A 61 -0.50 -5.82 2.67
N LEU A 62 0.74 -6.26 2.39
CA LEU A 62 1.91 -5.40 2.38
C LEU A 62 1.92 -4.48 1.15
N ILE A 63 1.63 -5.01 -0.04
CA ILE A 63 1.45 -4.19 -1.26
C ILE A 63 0.40 -3.11 -1.02
N PHE A 64 -0.74 -3.51 -0.45
CA PHE A 64 -1.86 -2.63 -0.19
C PHE A 64 -1.48 -1.52 0.81
N ALA A 65 -0.90 -1.88 1.95
CA ALA A 65 -0.50 -0.92 2.98
C ALA A 65 0.54 0.09 2.47
N VAL A 66 1.56 -0.38 1.75
CA VAL A 66 2.57 0.49 1.12
C VAL A 66 1.95 1.39 0.06
N THR A 67 0.98 0.89 -0.71
CA THR A 67 0.27 1.70 -1.71
C THR A 67 -0.50 2.85 -1.04
N LEU A 68 -1.19 2.60 0.08
CA LEU A 68 -1.87 3.66 0.83
C LEU A 68 -0.88 4.73 1.32
N ASP A 69 0.26 4.33 1.88
CA ASP A 69 1.31 5.25 2.33
C ASP A 69 1.87 6.11 1.18
N ILE A 70 2.18 5.49 0.04
CA ILE A 70 2.67 6.21 -1.15
C ILE A 70 1.62 7.15 -1.73
N LEU A 71 0.35 6.75 -1.79
CA LEU A 71 -0.74 7.62 -2.24
C LEU A 71 -0.89 8.84 -1.33
N TRP A 72 -0.83 8.64 -0.02
CA TRP A 72 -0.88 9.73 0.96
C TRP A 72 0.29 10.72 0.76
N GLN A 73 1.51 10.19 0.65
CA GLN A 73 2.70 11.02 0.42
C GLN A 73 2.64 11.75 -0.93
N TYR A 74 2.20 11.08 -1.99
CA TYR A 74 1.98 11.71 -3.30
C TYR A 74 1.01 12.87 -3.18
N ARG A 75 -0.13 12.68 -2.51
CA ARG A 75 -1.13 13.73 -2.34
C ARG A 75 -0.59 14.92 -1.55
N ASN A 76 0.09 14.68 -0.45
CA ASN A 76 0.74 15.76 0.31
C ASN A 76 1.77 16.50 -0.55
N ARG A 77 2.58 15.79 -1.34
CA ARG A 77 3.55 16.41 -2.25
C ARG A 77 2.86 17.29 -3.31
N VAL A 78 1.79 16.81 -3.94
CA VAL A 78 1.04 17.60 -4.92
C VAL A 78 0.44 18.85 -4.26
N THR A 79 -0.16 18.71 -3.08
CA THR A 79 -0.85 19.80 -2.39
C THR A 79 0.10 20.88 -1.88
N PHE A 80 1.22 20.49 -1.28
CA PHE A 80 2.12 21.44 -0.61
C PHE A 80 3.35 21.83 -1.43
N GLN A 81 3.72 21.05 -2.45
CA GLN A 81 4.93 21.27 -3.25
C GLN A 81 4.64 21.45 -4.75
N GLY A 82 3.40 21.25 -5.19
CA GLY A 82 3.01 21.38 -6.61
C GLY A 82 3.66 20.36 -7.54
N SER A 83 4.30 19.32 -6.99
CA SER A 83 5.02 18.30 -7.75
C SER A 83 4.18 17.04 -7.92
N SER A 84 4.11 16.53 -9.15
CA SER A 84 3.40 15.30 -9.51
C SER A 84 4.31 14.30 -10.20
N SER A 85 4.09 13.02 -9.93
CA SER A 85 4.73 11.87 -10.59
C SER A 85 3.75 11.10 -11.47
N HIS A 86 4.29 10.36 -12.44
CA HIS A 86 3.50 9.48 -13.30
C HIS A 86 3.07 8.20 -12.54
N PRO A 87 1.87 7.61 -12.80
CA PRO A 87 1.41 6.39 -12.13
C PRO A 87 2.44 5.25 -12.11
N HIS A 88 3.13 5.01 -13.24
CA HIS A 88 4.18 3.98 -13.32
C HIS A 88 5.36 4.23 -12.37
N GLU A 89 5.77 5.49 -12.18
CA GLU A 89 6.85 5.83 -11.22
C GLU A 89 6.44 5.51 -9.78
N LEU A 90 5.17 5.78 -9.45
CA LEU A 90 4.61 5.48 -8.14
C LEU A 90 4.51 3.98 -7.92
N VAL A 91 4.08 3.21 -8.93
CA VAL A 91 4.05 1.74 -8.88
C VAL A 91 5.46 1.17 -8.70
N SER A 92 6.47 1.66 -9.44
CA SER A 92 7.86 1.24 -9.26
C SER A 92 8.35 1.51 -7.83
N ARG A 93 8.01 2.69 -7.28
CA ARG A 93 8.36 3.05 -5.90
C ARG A 93 7.67 2.15 -4.87
N ILE A 94 6.38 1.85 -5.06
CA ILE A 94 5.61 0.92 -4.21
C ILE A 94 6.29 -0.44 -4.20
N LEU A 95 6.55 -1.03 -5.37
CA LEU A 95 7.16 -2.35 -5.48
C LEU A 95 8.58 -2.38 -4.89
N ALA A 96 9.36 -1.31 -5.06
CA ALA A 96 10.68 -1.20 -4.42
C ALA A 96 10.57 -1.18 -2.89
N GLN A 97 9.64 -0.41 -2.33
CA GLN A 97 9.42 -0.35 -0.88
C GLN A 97 8.88 -1.66 -0.30
N VAL A 98 7.95 -2.33 -1.00
CA VAL A 98 7.45 -3.66 -0.58
C VAL A 98 8.60 -4.65 -0.47
N ASN A 99 9.54 -4.68 -1.43
CA ASN A 99 10.71 -5.54 -1.36
C ASN A 99 11.58 -5.24 -0.13
N ILE A 100 11.90 -3.97 0.10
CA ILE A 100 12.71 -3.56 1.26
C ILE A 100 12.05 -4.02 2.57
N LEU A 101 10.75 -3.80 2.71
CA LEU A 101 10.01 -4.19 3.92
C LEU A 101 9.96 -5.71 4.07
N GLN A 102 9.65 -6.43 3.00
CA GLN A 102 9.60 -7.89 3.02
C GLN A 102 10.94 -8.52 3.38
N ASP A 103 12.06 -7.98 2.90
CA ASP A 103 13.40 -8.45 3.24
C ASP A 103 13.80 -8.10 4.69
N SER A 104 13.25 -7.00 5.23
CA SER A 104 13.53 -6.55 6.60
C SER A 104 12.74 -7.31 7.67
N ILE A 105 11.52 -7.76 7.38
CA ILE A 105 10.63 -8.47 8.34
C ILE A 105 11.29 -9.74 8.94
N PRO A 106 11.99 -10.59 8.17
CA PRO A 106 12.76 -11.71 8.70
C PRO A 106 13.88 -11.28 9.66
N LEU A 107 14.54 -10.14 9.41
CA LEU A 107 15.62 -9.63 10.26
C LEU A 107 15.09 -9.25 11.66
N PHE A 108 13.90 -8.67 11.74
CA PHE A 108 13.25 -8.36 13.01
C PHE A 108 12.83 -9.63 13.77
N ARG A 109 12.36 -10.69 13.09
CA ARG A 109 12.07 -11.98 13.75
C ARG A 109 13.32 -12.66 14.30
N CYS A 110 14.46 -12.57 13.63
CA CYS A 110 15.71 -13.18 14.08
C CYS A 110 16.25 -12.52 15.36
N GLN A 111 16.03 -11.20 15.54
CA GLN A 111 16.44 -10.45 16.73
C GLN A 111 15.57 -10.75 17.97
N THR A 112 14.29 -11.08 17.80
CA THR A 112 13.40 -11.41 18.92
C THR A 112 13.67 -12.80 19.51
N ILE A 113 14.14 -13.76 18.71
CA ILE A 113 14.50 -15.10 19.21
C ILE A 113 15.83 -15.05 20.00
N ALA A 114 16.75 -14.16 19.64
CA ALA A 114 18.04 -14.02 20.30
C ALA A 114 17.97 -13.43 21.73
N THR A 115 16.88 -12.77 22.11
CA THR A 115 16.73 -12.14 23.44
C THR A 115 16.01 -13.02 24.48
N THR A 116 15.36 -14.12 24.07
CA THR A 116 14.68 -15.03 25.00
C THR A 116 15.60 -16.08 25.62
N ASN A 117 16.74 -16.40 25.00
CA ASN A 117 17.66 -17.44 25.48
C ASN A 117 18.68 -17.01 26.56
N LYS A 118 18.59 -15.79 27.11
CA LYS A 118 19.50 -15.30 28.16
C LYS A 118 18.88 -15.14 29.55
N ARG A 119 17.64 -15.55 29.78
CA ARG A 119 16.95 -15.37 31.08
C ARG A 119 16.62 -16.63 31.88
N ILE A 120 17.12 -17.80 31.49
CA ILE A 120 16.99 -19.03 32.26
C ILE A 120 18.41 -19.57 32.47
N ASN A 121 19.07 -19.12 33.54
CA ASN A 121 20.22 -19.75 34.21
C ASN A 121 20.76 -18.75 35.27
N ARG A 122 19.99 -18.54 36.34
CA ARG A 122 20.49 -18.12 37.66
C ARG A 122 19.54 -18.65 38.72
#